data_AF-A0AAE3LEN2-F1
#
_entry.id   AF-A0AAE3LEN2-F1
#
_cell.length_a   1.000
_cell.length_b   1.000
_cell.length_c   1.000
_cell.angle_alpha   90.00
_cell.angle_beta   90.00
_cell.angle_gamma   90.00
#
_symmetry.space_group_name_H-M   'P 1'
#
loop_
_entity.id
_entity.type
_entity.pdbx_description
1 polymer ?
#
loop_
_entity_poly.entity_id
_entity_poly.type
_entity_poly.pdbx_seq_one_letter_code
_entity_poly.pdbx_strand_id
1 'polypeptide(L)'
;MNERSPLERARENLTGIVSVLVTGIWLAAMFTGQGWWLPFMLFGYIVIVPLTALLFGDEDDVAEWWDDEDSVESTKAKEHTDDQLDALETLRERYARGELTDEQFERKVERLLETETLEDIEDRSRAASSREDPAGDREPEREFS
;
A
#
# COMPACT_ATOMS: atom_id res chain seq x y z
N MET A 1 -12.28 47.80 27.25
CA MET A 1 -12.15 46.32 27.18
C MET A 1 -11.40 46.04 25.89
N ASN A 2 -10.13 45.62 25.97
CA ASN A 2 -9.34 45.32 24.78
C ASN A 2 -9.91 44.05 24.14
N GLU A 3 -10.64 44.22 23.05
CA GLU A 3 -11.08 43.13 22.18
C GLU A 3 -9.82 42.52 21.56
N ARG A 4 -9.26 41.47 22.18
CA ARG A 4 -8.19 40.68 21.56
C ARG A 4 -8.66 40.27 20.19
N SER A 5 -7.91 40.66 19.17
CA SER A 5 -8.20 40.36 17.77
C SER A 5 -8.46 38.85 17.61
N PRO A 6 -9.47 38.42 16.84
CA PRO A 6 -9.71 36.99 16.59
C PRO A 6 -8.47 36.29 16.01
N LEU A 7 -7.60 37.02 15.30
CA LEU A 7 -6.32 36.52 14.78
C LEU A 7 -5.27 36.28 15.88
N GLU A 8 -5.30 37.04 16.97
CA GLU A 8 -4.42 36.84 18.13
C GLU A 8 -4.82 35.58 18.91
N ARG A 9 -6.12 35.38 19.09
CA ARG A 9 -6.66 34.18 19.74
C ARG A 9 -6.46 32.92 18.88
N ALA A 10 -6.53 33.07 17.56
CA ALA A 10 -6.22 32.00 16.61
C ALA A 10 -4.73 31.64 16.59
N ARG A 11 -3.82 32.59 16.84
CA ARG A 11 -2.39 32.28 17.04
C ARG A 11 -2.10 31.59 18.37
N GLU A 12 -2.74 31.99 19.45
CA GLU A 12 -2.58 31.32 20.76
C GLU A 12 -3.17 29.89 20.77
N ASN A 13 -4.22 29.63 19.98
CA ASN A 13 -4.90 28.32 19.91
C ASN A 13 -4.73 27.64 18.55
N LEU A 14 -3.66 27.96 17.83
CA LEU A 14 -3.48 27.56 16.43
C LEU A 14 -3.50 26.04 16.30
N THR A 15 -2.82 25.33 17.19
CA THR A 15 -2.82 23.86 17.24
C THR A 15 -4.22 23.28 17.41
N GLY A 16 -5.03 23.85 18.31
CA GLY A 16 -6.39 23.36 18.56
C GLY A 16 -7.34 23.65 17.40
N ILE A 17 -7.21 24.81 16.76
CA ILE A 17 -8.00 25.15 15.57
C ILE A 17 -7.59 24.26 14.40
N VAL A 18 -6.29 24.03 14.19
CA VAL A 18 -5.78 23.15 13.15
C VAL A 18 -6.23 21.71 13.38
N SER A 19 -6.15 21.18 14.61
CA SER A 19 -6.62 19.82 14.88
C SER A 19 -8.12 19.67 14.64
N VAL A 20 -8.94 20.65 15.05
CA VAL A 20 -10.40 20.64 14.79
C VAL A 20 -10.70 20.73 13.30
N LEU A 21 -9.97 21.58 12.55
CA LEU A 21 -10.14 21.71 11.11
C LEU A 21 -9.71 20.43 10.37
N VAL A 22 -8.56 19.85 10.71
CA VAL A 22 -8.06 18.60 10.12
C VAL A 22 -9.06 17.47 10.36
N THR A 23 -9.49 17.27 11.61
CA THR A 23 -10.49 16.26 11.97
C THR A 23 -11.83 16.53 11.29
N GLY A 24 -12.25 17.80 11.21
CA GLY A 24 -13.48 18.20 10.53
C GLY A 24 -13.45 17.96 9.02
N ILE A 25 -12.34 18.26 8.34
CA ILE A 25 -12.14 17.98 6.91
C ILE A 25 -12.22 16.47 6.65
N TRP A 26 -11.63 15.68 7.54
CA TRP A 26 -11.68 14.24 7.51
C TRP A 26 -13.09 13.68 7.63
N LEU A 27 -13.81 14.11 8.67
CA LEU A 27 -15.21 13.74 8.89
C LEU A 27 -16.11 14.20 7.74
N ALA A 28 -15.87 15.40 7.21
CA ALA A 28 -16.60 15.92 6.05
C ALA A 28 -16.32 15.08 4.80
N ALA A 29 -15.07 14.69 4.54
CA ALA A 29 -14.73 13.84 3.41
C ALA A 29 -15.39 12.45 3.51
N MET A 30 -15.43 11.88 4.72
CA MET A 30 -16.14 10.63 5.00
C MET A 30 -17.66 10.77 4.76
N PHE A 31 -18.28 11.80 5.33
CA PHE A 31 -19.72 12.01 5.28
C PHE A 31 -20.23 12.39 3.88
N THR A 32 -19.41 13.11 3.11
CA THR A 32 -19.72 13.50 1.72
C THR A 32 -19.44 12.37 0.72
N GLY A 33 -19.06 11.18 1.21
CA GLY A 33 -18.81 9.99 0.37
C GLY A 33 -17.63 10.16 -0.59
N GLN A 34 -16.66 10.99 -0.24
CA GLN A 34 -15.55 11.31 -1.12
C GLN A 34 -14.58 10.15 -1.23
N GLY A 35 -14.66 9.37 -2.31
CA GLY A 35 -13.80 8.19 -2.49
C GLY A 35 -12.29 8.46 -2.51
N TRP A 36 -11.83 9.71 -2.49
CA TRP A 36 -10.41 10.08 -2.52
C TRP A 36 -9.74 10.20 -1.14
N TRP A 37 -10.48 10.35 -0.03
CA TRP A 37 -9.85 10.50 1.29
C TRP A 37 -9.18 9.21 1.77
N LEU A 38 -9.80 8.06 1.47
CA LEU A 38 -9.30 6.72 1.79
C LEU A 38 -8.02 6.39 1.00
N PRO A 39 -8.00 6.51 -0.35
CA PRO A 39 -6.77 6.36 -1.14
C PRO A 39 -5.68 7.34 -0.75
N PHE A 40 -6.02 8.60 -0.42
CA PHE A 40 -5.04 9.59 0.02
C PHE A 40 -4.38 9.19 1.34
N MET A 41 -5.16 8.70 2.31
CA MET A 41 -4.63 8.15 3.55
C MET A 41 -3.72 6.96 3.31
N LEU A 42 -4.20 6.02 2.50
CA LEU A 42 -3.49 4.80 2.17
C LEU A 42 -2.15 5.15 1.51
N PHE A 43 -2.16 6.05 0.53
CA PHE A 43 -0.95 6.55 -0.12
C PHE A 43 -0.01 7.24 0.87
N GLY A 44 -0.55 8.11 1.74
CA GLY A 44 0.23 8.76 2.79
C GLY A 44 0.94 7.75 3.68
N TYR A 45 0.25 6.68 4.06
CA TYR A 45 0.84 5.62 4.86
C TYR A 45 1.91 4.82 4.09
N ILE A 46 1.56 4.31 2.89
CA ILE A 46 2.44 3.51 2.03
C ILE A 46 3.69 4.26 1.62
N VAL A 47 3.63 5.59 1.44
CA VAL A 47 4.76 6.37 0.95
C VAL A 47 5.52 7.05 2.08
N ILE A 48 4.83 7.66 3.05
CA ILE A 48 5.51 8.43 4.10
C ILE A 48 6.19 7.50 5.09
N VAL A 49 5.60 6.35 5.47
CA VAL A 49 6.22 5.43 6.44
C VAL A 49 7.56 4.90 5.92
N PRO A 50 7.68 4.34 4.69
CA PRO A 50 8.97 3.89 4.16
C PRO A 50 9.97 5.03 3.95
N LEU A 51 9.50 6.23 3.57
CA LEU A 51 10.39 7.40 3.48
C LEU A 51 10.94 7.82 4.84
N THR A 52 10.12 7.76 5.89
CA THR A 52 10.60 8.04 7.26
C THR A 52 11.56 6.98 7.75
N ALA A 53 11.33 5.71 7.43
CA ALA A 53 12.26 4.63 7.72
C ALA A 53 13.59 4.79 6.95
N LEU A 54 13.55 5.14 5.66
CA LEU A 54 14.77 5.43 4.89
C LEU A 54 15.54 6.64 5.41
N LEU A 55 14.85 7.64 5.95
CA LEU A 55 15.45 8.92 6.35
C LEU A 55 15.94 8.94 7.80
N PHE A 56 15.28 8.20 8.69
CA PHE A 56 15.53 8.21 10.13
C PHE A 56 15.69 6.82 10.74
N GLY A 57 15.43 5.75 9.99
CA GLY A 57 15.64 4.39 10.45
C GLY A 57 17.11 4.05 10.44
N ASP A 58 17.71 4.01 11.63
CA ASP A 58 18.73 3.00 11.93
C ASP A 58 18.07 1.62 11.70
N GLU A 59 18.85 0.65 11.23
CA GLU A 59 18.42 -0.61 10.60
C GLU A 59 17.47 -1.49 11.44
N ASP A 60 17.27 -1.18 12.72
CA ASP A 60 16.57 -2.00 13.71
C ASP A 60 15.03 -1.76 13.78
N ASP A 61 14.53 -0.56 13.49
CA ASP A 61 13.10 -0.21 13.68
C ASP A 61 12.18 -0.79 12.59
N VAL A 62 12.74 -1.19 11.44
CA VAL A 62 11.97 -1.73 10.31
C VAL A 62 11.60 -3.19 10.52
N ALA A 63 12.34 -3.95 11.34
CA ALA A 63 12.10 -5.39 11.49
C ALA A 63 10.93 -5.73 12.43
N GLU A 64 10.74 -4.96 13.50
CA GLU A 64 9.74 -5.27 14.55
C GLU A 64 8.29 -5.10 14.07
N TRP A 65 8.06 -4.20 13.11
CA TRP A 65 6.71 -3.87 12.64
C TRP A 65 6.21 -4.77 11.50
N TRP A 66 7.09 -5.56 10.88
CA TRP A 66 6.78 -6.45 9.77
C TRP A 66 6.67 -7.92 10.21
N ASP A 67 6.82 -8.26 11.49
CA ASP A 67 6.79 -9.67 11.93
C ASP A 67 5.38 -10.17 12.29
N ASP A 68 4.44 -9.27 12.59
CA ASP A 68 3.04 -9.62 12.87
C ASP A 68 2.17 -9.51 11.59
N GLU A 69 2.14 -10.61 10.84
CA GLU A 69 1.01 -11.07 10.01
C GLU A 69 0.80 -10.52 8.57
N ASP A 70 1.30 -9.35 8.16
CA ASP A 70 1.10 -8.80 6.78
C ASP A 70 2.32 -8.83 5.84
N SER A 71 3.46 -9.36 6.30
CA SER A 71 4.75 -9.31 5.59
C SER A 71 4.94 -10.37 4.51
N VAL A 72 4.14 -11.45 4.52
CA VAL A 72 4.30 -12.54 3.54
C VAL A 72 3.82 -12.16 2.13
N GLU A 73 2.82 -11.28 2.01
CA GLU A 73 2.32 -10.83 0.70
C GLU A 73 3.19 -9.70 0.12
N SER A 74 3.60 -8.75 0.97
CA SER A 74 4.42 -7.60 0.54
C SER A 74 5.87 -7.97 0.22
N THR A 75 6.45 -8.96 0.90
CA THR A 75 7.81 -9.43 0.61
C THR A 75 7.84 -10.19 -0.72
N LYS A 76 6.84 -11.05 -0.97
CA LYS A 76 6.72 -11.79 -2.22
C LYS A 76 6.51 -10.84 -3.42
N ALA A 77 5.67 -9.81 -3.27
CA ALA A 77 5.46 -8.81 -4.31
C ALA A 77 6.72 -7.98 -4.62
N LYS A 78 7.52 -7.64 -3.61
CA LYS A 78 8.82 -6.97 -3.80
C LYS A 78 9.83 -7.88 -4.50
N GLU A 79 9.95 -9.13 -4.06
CA GLU A 79 10.87 -10.11 -4.65
C GLU A 79 10.57 -10.34 -6.14
N HIS A 80 9.29 -10.48 -6.51
CA HIS A 80 8.87 -10.59 -7.92
C HIS A 80 9.12 -9.33 -8.76
N THR A 81 9.03 -8.14 -8.16
CA THR A 81 9.32 -6.87 -8.85
C THR A 81 10.82 -6.74 -9.11
N ASP A 82 11.67 -7.09 -8.14
CA ASP A 82 13.13 -7.02 -8.28
C ASP A 82 13.65 -8.05 -9.30
N ASP A 83 13.13 -9.28 -9.31
CA ASP A 83 13.47 -10.31 -10.32
C ASP A 83 13.15 -9.85 -11.75
N GLN A 84 12.06 -9.12 -11.94
CA GLN A 84 11.68 -8.60 -13.25
C GLN A 84 12.60 -7.46 -13.69
N LEU A 85 12.97 -6.56 -12.77
CA LEU A 85 13.90 -5.47 -13.05
C LEU A 85 15.27 -6.02 -13.48
N ASP A 86 15.78 -7.06 -12.82
CA ASP A 86 17.03 -7.73 -13.18
C ASP A 86 16.95 -8.41 -14.56
N ALA A 87 15.82 -9.04 -14.87
CA ALA A 87 15.57 -9.62 -16.19
C ALA A 87 15.55 -8.55 -17.30
N LEU A 88 14.87 -7.41 -17.08
CA LEU A 88 14.82 -6.29 -18.02
C LEU A 88 16.20 -5.64 -18.23
N GLU A 89 16.97 -5.48 -17.15
CA GLU A 89 18.35 -4.96 -17.22
C GLU A 89 19.24 -5.86 -18.07
N THR A 90 19.15 -7.18 -17.86
CA THR A 90 19.86 -8.17 -18.69
C THR A 90 19.46 -8.09 -20.17
N LEU A 91 18.18 -7.85 -20.49
CA LEU A 91 17.72 -7.65 -21.86
C LEU A 91 18.28 -6.37 -22.49
N ARG A 92 18.33 -5.28 -21.73
CA ARG A 92 18.88 -3.98 -22.16
C ARG A 92 20.38 -4.06 -22.45
N GLU A 93 21.12 -4.73 -21.57
CA GLU A 93 22.55 -5.00 -21.71
C GLU A 93 22.84 -5.71 -23.05
N ARG A 94 22.06 -6.74 -23.38
CA ARG A 94 22.24 -7.54 -24.59
C ARG A 94 21.82 -6.81 -25.87
N TYR A 95 20.81 -5.95 -25.79
CA TYR A 95 20.44 -5.04 -26.87
C TYR A 95 21.57 -4.04 -27.16
N ALA A 96 22.13 -3.42 -26.13
CA ALA A 96 23.25 -2.49 -26.27
C ALA A 96 24.50 -3.15 -26.87
N ARG A 97 24.69 -4.45 -26.61
CA ARG A 97 25.75 -5.27 -27.21
C ARG A 97 25.45 -5.74 -28.64
N GLY A 98 24.24 -5.49 -29.15
CA GLY A 98 23.77 -5.92 -30.47
C GLY A 98 23.46 -7.41 -30.57
N GLU A 99 23.38 -8.13 -29.45
CA GLU A 99 23.00 -9.55 -29.43
C GLU A 99 21.49 -9.76 -29.58
N LEU A 100 20.71 -8.70 -29.39
CA LEU A 100 19.27 -8.68 -29.56
C LEU A 100 18.90 -7.63 -30.60
N THR A 101 18.12 -8.03 -31.60
CA THR A 101 17.49 -7.07 -32.52
C THR A 101 16.34 -6.37 -31.82
N ASP A 102 16.01 -5.15 -32.27
CA ASP A 102 14.91 -4.33 -31.73
C ASP A 102 13.60 -5.12 -31.65
N GLU A 103 13.23 -5.85 -32.72
CA GLU A 103 12.02 -6.68 -32.76
C GLU A 103 12.01 -7.82 -31.72
N GLN A 104 13.18 -8.36 -31.38
CA GLN A 104 13.32 -9.43 -30.39
C GLN A 104 13.33 -8.88 -28.96
N PHE A 105 13.79 -7.64 -28.79
CA PHE A 105 13.67 -6.90 -27.54
C PHE A 105 12.21 -6.57 -27.25
N GLU A 106 11.51 -5.94 -28.19
CA GLU A 106 10.12 -5.54 -28.03
C GLU A 106 9.21 -6.72 -27.68
N ARG A 107 9.31 -7.84 -28.42
CA ARG A 107 8.51 -9.05 -28.14
C ARG A 107 8.78 -9.64 -26.76
N LYS A 108 10.02 -9.54 -26.27
CA LYS A 108 10.39 -10.10 -24.96
C LYS A 108 9.99 -9.17 -23.81
N VAL A 109 10.07 -7.85 -24.01
CA VAL A 109 9.61 -6.84 -23.05
C VAL A 109 8.09 -6.90 -22.89
N GLU A 110 7.36 -6.98 -24.00
CA GLU A 110 5.89 -7.08 -23.99
C GLU A 110 5.43 -8.30 -23.18
N ARG A 111 6.07 -9.46 -23.41
CA ARG A 111 5.76 -10.68 -22.66
C ARG A 111 6.08 -10.57 -21.16
N LEU A 112 7.17 -9.89 -20.79
CA LEU A 112 7.54 -9.70 -19.38
C LEU A 112 6.56 -8.77 -18.65
N LEU A 113 6.07 -7.71 -19.31
CA LEU A 113 5.04 -6.82 -18.77
C LEU A 113 3.65 -7.49 -18.69
N GLU A 114 3.31 -8.32 -19.68
CA GLU A 114 2.04 -9.06 -19.70
C GLU A 114 1.95 -10.04 -18.52
N THR A 115 3.05 -10.73 -18.17
CA THR A 115 3.09 -11.67 -17.05
C THR A 115 2.92 -11.00 -15.69
N GLU A 116 3.44 -9.78 -15.48
CA GLU A 116 3.22 -9.00 -14.25
C GLU A 116 1.73 -8.75 -14.02
N THR A 117 1.04 -8.34 -15.09
CA THR A 117 -0.37 -7.96 -15.01
C THR A 117 -1.26 -9.16 -14.71
N LEU A 118 -0.95 -10.33 -15.27
CA LEU A 118 -1.69 -11.57 -15.01
C LEU A 118 -1.41 -12.13 -13.62
N GLU A 119 -0.15 -12.12 -13.17
CA GLU A 119 0.25 -12.68 -11.87
C GLU A 119 -0.21 -11.79 -10.69
N ASP A 120 -0.21 -10.46 -10.82
CA ASP A 120 -0.79 -9.53 -9.82
C ASP A 120 -2.30 -9.77 -9.61
N ILE A 121 -3.02 -10.12 -10.69
CA ILE A 121 -4.45 -10.42 -10.62
C ILE A 121 -4.70 -11.79 -9.98
N GLU A 122 -3.87 -12.79 -10.29
CA GLU A 122 -4.04 -14.16 -9.78
C GLU A 122 -3.70 -14.25 -8.28
N ASP A 123 -2.63 -13.61 -7.82
CA ASP A 123 -2.29 -13.55 -6.39
C ASP A 123 -3.39 -12.83 -5.59
N ARG A 124 -3.95 -11.73 -6.12
CA ARG A 124 -5.09 -11.03 -5.50
C ARG A 124 -6.35 -11.91 -5.41
N SER A 125 -6.58 -12.76 -6.41
CA SER A 125 -7.72 -13.68 -6.43
C SER A 125 -7.57 -14.81 -5.40
N ARG A 126 -6.34 -15.29 -5.18
CA ARG A 126 -6.03 -16.34 -4.21
C ARG A 126 -6.12 -15.82 -2.78
N ALA A 127 -5.69 -14.58 -2.52
CA ALA A 127 -5.88 -13.90 -1.24
C ALA A 127 -7.37 -13.66 -0.89
N ALA A 128 -8.21 -13.38 -1.91
CA ALA A 128 -9.65 -13.24 -1.71
C ALA A 128 -10.34 -14.59 -1.41
N SER A 129 -9.96 -15.67 -2.11
CA SER A 129 -10.56 -17.00 -1.92
C SER A 129 -10.29 -17.61 -0.54
N SER A 130 -9.24 -17.20 0.17
CA SER A 130 -8.92 -17.72 1.51
C SER A 130 -9.76 -17.09 2.63
N ARG A 131 -10.57 -16.05 2.35
CA ARG A 131 -11.45 -15.39 3.34
C ARG A 131 -12.89 -15.89 3.37
N GLU A 132 -13.24 -16.89 2.55
CA GLU A 132 -14.58 -17.46 2.49
C GLU A 132 -14.59 -18.92 2.98
N ASP A 133 -14.54 -19.12 4.29
CA ASP A 133 -14.98 -20.37 4.92
C ASP A 133 -16.19 -20.08 5.85
N PRO A 134 -17.40 -20.55 5.49
CA PRO A 134 -18.64 -20.20 6.18
C PRO A 134 -18.77 -20.95 7.49
N ALA A 135 -18.88 -20.20 8.60
CA ALA A 135 -19.31 -20.70 9.90
C ALA A 135 -20.71 -21.35 9.79
N GLY A 136 -20.73 -22.66 9.57
CA GLY A 136 -21.93 -23.38 9.16
C GLY A 136 -22.19 -24.70 9.88
N ASP A 137 -21.54 -25.01 11.01
CA ASP A 137 -21.88 -26.19 11.81
C ASP A 137 -22.17 -25.81 13.27
N ARG A 138 -23.45 -25.55 13.55
CA ARG A 138 -24.01 -25.66 14.90
C ARG A 138 -24.82 -26.95 14.95
N GLU A 139 -24.25 -27.97 15.58
CA GLU A 139 -24.91 -29.25 15.83
C GLU A 139 -26.08 -29.07 16.81
N PRO A 140 -27.28 -29.63 16.54
CA PRO A 140 -28.33 -29.73 17.55
C PRO A 140 -28.02 -30.93 18.45
N GLU A 141 -27.48 -30.66 19.64
CA GLU A 141 -27.33 -31.66 20.70
C GLU A 141 -28.70 -32.24 21.05
N ARG A 142 -28.92 -33.47 20.60
CA ARG A 142 -29.91 -34.37 21.18
C ARG A 142 -29.20 -35.18 22.25
N GLU A 143 -29.55 -34.95 23.51
CA GLU A 143 -29.29 -35.94 24.54
C GLU A 143 -30.57 -36.25 25.32
N PHE A 144 -30.94 -37.52 25.23
CA PHE A 144 -31.94 -38.19 26.05
C PHE A 144 -31.42 -38.30 27.48
N SER A 145 -32.19 -37.86 28.47
CA SER A 145 -32.51 -38.69 29.64
C SER A 145 -33.66 -38.11 30.46
#